data_AF-A0AAJ5ZZL4-F1
#
_entry.id   AF-A0AAJ5ZZL4-F1
#
_cell.length_a   1.000
_cell.length_b   1.000
_cell.length_c   1.000
_cell.angle_alpha   90.00
_cell.angle_beta   90.00
_cell.angle_gamma   90.00
#
_symmetry.space_group_name_H-M   'P 1'
#
loop_
_entity.id
_entity.type
_entity.pdbx_description
1 polymer ?
#
loop_
_entity_poly.entity_id
_entity_poly.type
_entity_poly.pdbx_seq_one_letter_code
_entity_poly.pdbx_strand_id
1 'polypeptide(L)'
;MRRALAELVHAIRGELAELSLSGPRLLQANIAALAVGLALVFALLLRLNNPWWAAISAFICVQASHPQSWQRGGLRIVGTLVGAVLSFALVPWAVYDPVATVLLLFATGTLAILGALLSPTAMLGSLAGSRR
;
A
#
# COMPACT_ATOMS: atom_id res chain seq x y z
N MET A 1 -27.68 -16.92 20.05
CA MET A 1 -26.42 -17.54 19.62
C MET A 1 -26.54 -18.38 18.34
N ARG A 2 -27.42 -19.38 18.26
CA ARG A 2 -27.58 -20.23 17.04
C ARG A 2 -27.94 -19.48 15.75
N ARG A 3 -28.75 -18.41 15.83
CA ARG A 3 -29.09 -17.57 14.66
C ARG A 3 -27.90 -16.75 14.15
N ALA A 4 -27.11 -16.15 15.04
CA ALA A 4 -25.91 -15.40 14.67
C ALA A 4 -24.85 -16.29 14.01
N LEU A 5 -24.72 -17.54 14.48
CA LEU A 5 -23.84 -18.52 13.86
C LEU A 5 -24.32 -18.90 12.45
N ALA A 6 -25.63 -19.04 12.24
CA ALA A 6 -26.20 -19.35 10.93
C ALA A 6 -26.02 -18.19 9.92
N GLU A 7 -26.21 -16.95 10.37
CA GLU A 7 -25.94 -15.72 9.58
C GLU A 7 -24.47 -15.62 9.19
N LEU A 8 -23.56 -15.85 10.15
CA LEU A 8 -22.12 -15.83 9.89
C LEU A 8 -21.73 -16.94 8.89
N VAL A 9 -22.27 -18.14 9.04
CA VAL A 9 -22.01 -19.25 8.12
C VAL A 9 -22.58 -18.94 6.73
N HIS A 10 -23.75 -18.32 6.62
CA HIS A 10 -24.29 -17.92 5.33
C HIS A 10 -23.49 -16.81 4.66
N ALA A 11 -23.07 -15.80 5.43
CA ALA A 11 -22.21 -14.72 4.95
C ALA A 11 -20.85 -15.25 4.47
N ILE A 12 -20.20 -16.11 5.26
CA ILE A 12 -18.93 -16.74 4.90
C ILE A 12 -19.11 -17.63 3.66
N ARG A 13 -20.20 -18.39 3.55
CA ARG A 13 -20.46 -19.26 2.40
C ARG A 13 -20.80 -18.46 1.14
N GLY A 14 -21.46 -17.30 1.28
CA GLY A 14 -21.70 -16.34 0.20
C GLY A 14 -20.39 -15.71 -0.28
N GLU A 15 -19.54 -15.25 0.63
CA GLU A 15 -18.21 -14.72 0.28
C GLU A 15 -17.29 -15.80 -0.32
N LEU A 16 -17.38 -17.05 0.17
CA LEU A 16 -16.60 -18.16 -0.38
C LEU A 16 -17.09 -18.58 -1.78
N ALA A 17 -18.38 -18.38 -2.06
CA ALA A 17 -18.95 -18.56 -3.40
C ALA A 17 -18.61 -17.39 -4.34
N GLU A 18 -18.49 -16.16 -3.83
CA GLU A 18 -17.94 -15.00 -4.58
C GLU A 18 -16.43 -15.07 -4.80
N LEU A 19 -15.71 -15.78 -3.93
CA LEU A 19 -14.32 -16.20 -4.12
C LEU A 19 -14.17 -17.32 -5.17
N SER A 20 -15.27 -17.81 -5.75
CA SER A 20 -15.19 -18.82 -6.81
C SER A 20 -14.33 -18.31 -7.96
N LEU A 21 -13.42 -19.18 -8.38
CA LEU A 21 -12.20 -18.98 -9.17
C LEU A 21 -12.48 -18.61 -10.64
N SER A 22 -13.45 -17.75 -10.92
CA SER A 22 -13.90 -17.42 -12.27
C SER A 22 -14.26 -15.94 -12.36
N GLY A 23 -13.23 -15.11 -12.56
CA GLY A 23 -13.40 -13.68 -12.82
C GLY A 23 -12.07 -12.90 -12.81
N PRO A 24 -12.07 -11.63 -13.25
CA PRO A 24 -10.89 -10.74 -13.27
C PRO A 24 -10.17 -10.59 -11.92
N ARG A 25 -10.83 -10.95 -10.80
CA ARG A 25 -10.23 -11.02 -9.46
C ARG A 25 -9.14 -12.09 -9.33
N LEU A 26 -9.29 -13.25 -9.98
CA LEU A 26 -8.28 -14.32 -9.93
C LEU A 26 -7.00 -13.90 -10.66
N LEU A 27 -7.16 -13.23 -11.81
CA LEU A 27 -6.04 -12.68 -12.55
C LEU A 27 -5.27 -11.67 -11.69
N GLN A 28 -5.99 -10.77 -11.02
CA GLN A 28 -5.38 -9.80 -10.12
C GLN A 28 -4.65 -10.46 -8.94
N ALA A 29 -5.24 -11.49 -8.35
CA ALA A 29 -4.62 -12.27 -7.28
C ALA A 29 -3.34 -12.97 -7.77
N ASN A 30 -3.36 -13.55 -8.96
CA ASN A 30 -2.18 -14.16 -9.57
C ASN A 30 -1.09 -13.13 -9.90
N ILE A 31 -1.45 -11.96 -10.44
CA ILE A 31 -0.50 -10.88 -10.69
C ILE A 31 0.15 -10.43 -9.38
N ALA A 32 -0.64 -10.26 -8.32
CA ALA A 32 -0.13 -9.92 -7.00
C ALA A 32 0.83 -11.00 -6.47
N ALA A 33 0.44 -12.28 -6.55
CA ALA A 33 1.27 -13.39 -6.11
C ALA A 33 2.59 -13.48 -6.89
N LEU A 34 2.56 -13.33 -8.21
CA LEU A 34 3.75 -13.33 -9.05
C LEU A 34 4.65 -12.12 -8.78
N ALA A 35 4.08 -10.92 -8.63
CA ALA A 35 4.85 -9.71 -8.31
C ALA A 35 5.53 -9.81 -6.94
N VAL A 36 4.83 -10.31 -5.93
CA VAL A 36 5.39 -10.54 -4.58
C VAL A 36 6.46 -11.62 -4.62
N GLY A 37 6.21 -12.74 -5.30
CA GLY A 37 7.19 -13.81 -5.46
C GLY A 37 8.46 -13.33 -6.16
N LEU A 38 8.32 -12.56 -7.24
CA LEU A 38 9.44 -11.97 -7.96
C LEU A 38 10.22 -10.97 -7.09
N ALA A 39 9.54 -10.12 -6.33
CA ALA A 39 10.17 -9.20 -5.39
C ALA A 39 10.98 -9.93 -4.30
N LEU A 40 10.45 -11.05 -3.79
CA LEU A 40 11.17 -11.89 -2.83
C LEU A 40 12.40 -12.55 -3.46
N VAL A 41 12.29 -13.09 -4.67
CA VAL A 41 13.44 -13.66 -5.41
C VAL A 41 14.53 -12.60 -5.56
N PHE A 42 14.19 -11.39 -6.00
CA PHE A 42 15.16 -10.30 -6.09
C PHE A 42 15.75 -9.93 -4.73
N ALA A 43 14.92 -9.88 -3.68
CA ALA A 43 15.40 -9.55 -2.33
C ALA A 43 16.40 -10.58 -1.79
N LEU A 44 16.16 -11.86 -2.06
CA LEU A 44 17.06 -12.95 -1.67
C LEU A 44 18.34 -12.95 -2.50
N LEU A 45 18.25 -12.69 -3.81
CA LEU A 45 19.42 -12.55 -4.68
C LEU A 45 20.33 -11.39 -4.26
N LEU A 46 19.74 -10.26 -3.87
CA LEU A 46 20.44 -9.08 -3.35
C LEU A 46 20.88 -9.23 -1.88
N ARG A 47 20.60 -10.38 -1.25
CA ARG A 47 20.90 -10.66 0.17
C ARG A 47 20.43 -9.56 1.11
N LEU A 48 19.24 -9.01 0.87
CA LEU A 48 18.64 -8.00 1.74
C LEU A 48 18.37 -8.61 3.12
N ASN A 49 18.72 -7.89 4.18
CA ASN A 49 18.52 -8.34 5.56
C ASN A 49 17.03 -8.55 5.93
N ASN A 50 16.12 -7.82 5.27
CA ASN A 50 14.69 -7.87 5.56
C ASN A 50 13.86 -8.02 4.26
N PRO A 51 13.84 -9.21 3.65
CA PRO A 51 13.17 -9.44 2.37
C PRO A 51 11.65 -9.27 2.44
N TRP A 52 11.06 -9.37 3.63
CA TRP A 52 9.63 -9.19 3.85
C TRP A 52 9.14 -7.76 3.53
N TRP A 53 9.98 -6.72 3.69
CA TRP A 53 9.63 -5.35 3.30
C TRP A 53 9.49 -5.18 1.78
N ALA A 54 10.26 -5.95 1.00
CA ALA A 54 10.14 -5.97 -0.46
C ALA A 54 8.81 -6.60 -0.89
N ALA A 55 8.40 -7.69 -0.24
CA ALA A 55 7.12 -8.35 -0.47
C ALA A 55 5.93 -7.40 -0.20
N ILE A 56 5.90 -6.73 0.95
CA ILE A 56 4.84 -5.78 1.30
C ILE A 56 4.79 -4.62 0.30
N SER A 57 5.95 -4.09 -0.09
CA SER A 57 6.02 -2.99 -1.05
C SER A 57 5.49 -3.39 -2.43
N ALA A 58 5.85 -4.58 -2.91
CA ALA A 58 5.31 -5.14 -4.15
C ALA A 58 3.79 -5.29 -4.09
N PHE A 59 3.27 -5.84 -2.98
CA PHE A 59 1.84 -6.00 -2.78
C PHE A 59 1.07 -4.67 -2.80
N ILE A 60 1.58 -3.63 -2.12
CA ILE A 60 0.95 -2.30 -2.08
C ILE A 60 0.95 -1.61 -3.45
N CYS A 61 1.99 -1.83 -4.26
CA CYS A 61 2.10 -1.23 -5.58
C CYS A 61 1.20 -1.89 -6.63
N VAL A 62 0.86 -3.17 -6.47
CA VAL A 62 -0.03 -3.90 -7.38
C VAL A 62 -1.45 -3.33 -7.30
N GLN A 63 -1.92 -2.77 -8.41
CA GLN A 63 -3.31 -2.31 -8.61
C GLN A 63 -3.97 -3.05 -9.77
N ALA A 64 -5.30 -3.02 -9.79
CA ALA A 64 -6.11 -3.63 -10.85
C ALA A 64 -5.89 -3.02 -12.23
N SER A 65 -5.41 -1.78 -12.29
CA SER A 65 -5.13 -1.05 -13.53
C SER A 65 -3.62 -1.01 -13.80
N HIS A 66 -3.18 -1.64 -14.89
CA HIS A 66 -1.77 -1.74 -15.32
C HIS A 66 -0.96 -0.41 -15.26
N PRO A 67 -1.47 0.75 -15.75
CA PRO A 67 -0.71 2.01 -15.71
C PRO A 67 -0.63 2.64 -14.32
N GLN A 68 -1.61 2.41 -13.44
CA GLN A 68 -1.59 2.97 -12.09
C GLN A 68 -0.59 2.25 -11.17
N SER A 69 -0.31 0.95 -11.43
CA SER A 69 0.70 0.17 -10.69
C SER A 69 2.11 0.75 -10.86
N TRP A 70 2.48 1.11 -12.09
CA TRP A 70 3.78 1.73 -12.39
C TRP A 70 3.93 3.11 -11.77
N GLN A 71 2.88 3.95 -11.89
CA GLN A 71 2.90 5.29 -11.27
C GLN A 71 3.06 5.21 -9.75
N ARG A 72 2.34 4.31 -9.08
CA ARG A 72 2.48 4.14 -7.62
C ARG A 72 3.83 3.56 -7.21
N GLY A 73 4.36 2.60 -7.98
CA GLY A 73 5.72 2.10 -7.77
C GLY A 73 6.77 3.20 -7.86
N GLY A 74 6.72 4.00 -8.92
CA GLY A 74 7.61 5.15 -9.11
C GLY A 74 7.48 6.19 -8.00
N LEU A 75 6.25 6.57 -7.63
CA LEU A 75 5.98 7.48 -6.50
C LEU A 75 6.57 6.95 -5.18
N ARG A 76 6.50 5.64 -4.92
CA ARG A 76 7.07 5.03 -3.72
C ARG A 76 8.59 5.12 -3.70
N ILE A 77 9.25 4.88 -4.84
CA ILE A 77 10.71 5.00 -4.97
C ILE A 77 11.14 6.45 -4.76
N VAL A 78 10.51 7.40 -5.47
CA VAL A 78 10.83 8.83 -5.37
C VAL A 78 10.57 9.34 -3.94
N GLY A 79 9.42 9.00 -3.35
CA GLY A 79 9.09 9.39 -1.98
C GLY A 79 10.05 8.85 -0.94
N THR A 80 10.53 7.60 -1.11
CA THR A 80 11.52 7.01 -0.20
C THR A 80 12.87 7.71 -0.32
N LEU A 81 13.31 8.01 -1.55
CA LEU A 81 14.57 8.73 -1.79
C LEU A 81 14.53 10.16 -1.22
N VAL A 82 13.47 10.90 -1.51
CA VAL A 82 13.28 12.27 -1.00
C VAL A 82 13.19 12.27 0.53
N GLY A 83 12.42 11.34 1.10
CA GLY A 83 12.32 11.16 2.54
C GLY A 83 13.67 10.85 3.18
N ALA A 84 14.46 9.93 2.61
CA ALA A 84 15.78 9.58 3.12
C ALA A 84 16.75 10.77 3.10
N VAL A 85 16.76 11.55 2.01
CA VAL A 85 17.61 12.75 1.90
C VAL A 85 17.19 13.82 2.91
N LEU A 86 15.88 14.08 3.03
CA LEU A 86 15.35 15.04 4.02
C LEU A 86 15.68 14.60 5.45
N SER A 87 15.45 13.33 5.78
CA SER A 87 15.80 12.79 7.09
C SER A 87 17.28 12.89 7.37
N PHE A 88 18.16 12.59 6.41
CA PHE A 88 19.61 12.73 6.58
C PHE A 88 20.03 14.17 6.86
N ALA A 89 19.41 15.15 6.21
CA ALA A 89 19.66 16.57 6.46
C ALA A 89 19.14 17.05 7.82
N LEU A 90 18.02 16.51 8.30
CA LEU A 90 17.37 16.91 9.55
C LEU A 90 17.90 16.16 10.78
N VAL A 91 18.49 14.97 10.60
CA VAL A 91 19.03 14.11 11.66
C VAL A 91 19.96 14.86 12.63
N PRO A 92 20.93 15.68 12.19
CA PRO A 92 21.83 16.39 13.10
C PRO A 92 21.11 17.34 14.08
N TRP A 93 19.94 17.84 13.69
CA TRP A 93 19.15 18.81 14.46
C TRP A 93 18.13 18.14 15.38
N ALA A 94 17.63 16.96 15.00
CA ALA A 94 16.53 16.28 15.68
C ALA A 94 16.95 15.10 16.56
N VAL A 95 18.11 14.48 16.31
CA VAL A 95 18.52 13.23 16.98
C VAL A 95 18.62 13.35 18.50
N TYR A 96 18.99 14.52 19.01
CA TYR A 96 19.22 14.72 20.44
C TYR A 96 17.97 15.18 21.20
N ASP A 97 16.88 15.50 20.49
CA ASP A 97 15.62 15.94 21.09
C ASP A 97 14.47 15.01 20.63
N PRO A 98 14.00 14.11 21.52
CA PRO A 98 12.87 13.23 21.24
C PRO A 98 11.60 13.98 20.86
N VAL A 99 11.35 15.18 21.41
CA VAL A 99 10.17 15.98 21.11
C VAL A 99 10.26 16.54 19.70
N ALA A 100 11.42 17.05 19.31
CA ALA A 100 11.67 17.52 17.93
C ALA A 100 11.48 16.39 16.91
N THR A 101 11.95 15.19 17.23
CA THR A 101 11.76 14.00 16.37
C THR A 101 10.28 13.66 16.20
N VAL A 102 9.51 13.62 17.30
CA VAL A 102 8.06 13.34 17.24
C VAL A 102 7.30 14.40 16.45
N LEU A 103 7.62 15.68 16.63
CA LEU A 103 6.99 16.77 15.89
C LEU A 103 7.30 16.70 14.39
N LEU A 104 8.53 16.35 14.01
CA LEU A 104 8.91 16.15 12.61
C LEU A 104 8.17 14.97 11.98
N LEU A 105 8.06 13.84 12.70
CA LEU A 105 7.28 12.68 12.23
C LEU A 105 5.80 13.02 12.08
N PHE A 106 5.24 13.77 13.04
CA PHE A 106 3.86 14.23 12.97
C PHE A 106 3.66 15.15 11.75
N ALA A 107 4.48 16.19 11.60
CA ALA A 107 4.36 17.15 10.51
C ALA A 107 4.52 16.47 9.14
N THR A 108 5.53 15.63 8.96
CA THR A 108 5.76 14.91 7.69
C THR A 108 4.64 13.90 7.39
N GLY A 109 4.13 13.19 8.40
CA GLY A 109 2.98 12.29 8.26
C GLY A 109 1.69 13.03 7.88
N THR A 110 1.39 14.15 8.55
CA THR A 110 0.24 14.99 8.21
C THR A 110 0.34 15.55 6.79
N LEU A 111 1.51 16.05 6.39
CA LEU A 111 1.73 16.55 5.03
C LEU A 111 1.59 15.45 3.98
N ALA A 112 2.08 14.24 4.25
CA ALA A 112 1.92 13.10 3.34
C ALA A 112 0.44 12.73 3.16
N ILE A 113 -0.34 12.70 4.25
CA ILE A 113 -1.78 12.41 4.20
C ILE A 113 -2.53 13.52 3.46
N LEU A 114 -2.26 14.79 3.77
CA LEU A 114 -2.88 15.93 3.08
C LEU A 114 -2.55 15.93 1.59
N GLY A 115 -1.28 15.68 1.22
CA GLY A 115 -0.87 15.54 -0.17
C GLY A 115 -1.60 14.41 -0.90
N ALA A 116 -1.83 13.28 -0.23
CA ALA A 116 -2.63 12.18 -0.78
C ALA A 116 -4.09 12.59 -1.00
N LEU A 117 -4.69 13.30 -0.04
CA LEU A 117 -6.09 13.75 -0.10
C LEU A 117 -6.33 14.86 -1.15
N LEU A 118 -5.36 15.76 -1.32
CA LEU A 118 -5.44 16.88 -2.26
C LEU A 118 -5.06 16.48 -3.71
N SER A 119 -4.61 15.25 -3.92
CA SER A 119 -4.22 14.79 -5.26
C SER A 119 -5.44 14.79 -6.22
N PRO A 120 -5.32 15.34 -7.45
CA PRO A 120 -6.47 15.52 -8.37
C PRO A 120 -7.23 14.23 -8.72
N THR A 121 -6.55 13.08 -8.66
CA THR A 121 -7.15 11.75 -8.90
C THR A 121 -8.08 11.31 -7.78
N ALA A 122 -7.87 11.77 -6.54
CA ALA A 122 -8.75 11.48 -5.40
C ALA A 122 -10.07 12.26 -5.48
N MET A 123 -10.01 13.54 -5.85
CA MET A 123 -11.20 14.39 -6.00
C MET A 123 -12.06 14.02 -7.23
N LEU A 124 -11.44 13.62 -8.34
CA LEU A 124 -12.19 13.14 -9.51
C LEU A 124 -12.91 11.80 -9.23
N GLY A 125 -12.32 10.93 -8.40
CA GLY A 125 -12.95 9.67 -7.98
C GLY A 125 -14.16 9.86 -7.06
N SER A 126 -14.11 10.84 -6.14
CA SER A 126 -15.24 11.13 -5.24
C SER A 126 -16.43 11.76 -5.99
N LEU A 127 -16.18 12.58 -7.02
CA LEU A 127 -17.22 13.16 -7.87
C LEU A 127 -17.83 12.12 -8.84
N ALA A 128 -17.06 11.12 -9.29
CA ALA A 128 -17.57 10.04 -10.13
C ALA A 128 -18.45 9.03 -9.36
N GLY A 129 -18.23 8.86 -8.05
CA GLY A 129 -19.03 7.99 -7.19
C GLY A 129 -20.42 8.53 -6.83
N SER A 130 -20.66 9.83 -7.05
CA SER A 130 -21.95 10.50 -6.79
C SER A 130 -22.97 10.37 -7.93
N ARG A 131 -22.62 9.70 -9.05
CA ARG A 131 -23.49 9.55 -10.24
C ARG A 131 -23.90 8.09 -10.53
N ARG A 132 -23.85 7.19 -9.54
CA ARG A 132 -24.44 5.85 -9.65
C ARG A 132 -25.47 5.63 -8.56
#